data_AF-A0A1U8MXB1-F1
#
_entry.id   AF-A0A1U8MXB1-F1
#
_cell.length_a   1.000
_cell.length_b   1.000
_cell.length_c   1.000
_cell.angle_alpha   90.00
_cell.angle_beta   90.00
_cell.angle_gamma   90.00
#
_symmetry.space_group_name_H-M   'P 1'
#
loop_
_entity.id
_entity.type
_entity.pdbx_description
1 polymer ?
#
loop_
_entity_poly.entity_id
_entity_poly.type
_entity_poly.pdbx_seq_one_letter_code
_entity_poly.pdbx_strand_id
1 'polypeptide(L)'
;MSSSHPGSPSATATSSSSASSFSSKAHSCIQALSSILSTVPSSVSSSSSLLHDPTVSSQISTLLRDPDSGSGDNNLCRWLYDTFHSPDPELKLVVLRFVPIVAGIYLSRIALRKSLAGFEAILLALYAHETTARDGQPISVNVPDLTQPSIYHEAKSSVKTQATELNLAVISPTLEPHGTMRSSRRARIVGVALELYYSKISQMPVSSKLEFCEFCDIWATGIQNKPSSSSSSKQKTILLPWELLQPSLRILGHCLLGAHKSKKLYEAASIATKSLYERSLHDIDAKAILATSSLLRLEKMALDPKLNVDHTEIDMSLAL
;
A
#
# COMPACT_ATOMS: atom_id res chain seq x y z
N MET A 1 -65.89 24.42 -7.22
CA MET A 1 -65.18 23.42 -6.39
C MET A 1 -64.57 22.42 -7.36
N SER A 2 -63.34 22.69 -7.75
CA SER A 2 -62.65 22.04 -8.87
C SER A 2 -61.55 21.15 -8.31
N SER A 3 -61.59 19.86 -8.64
CA SER A 3 -60.62 18.85 -8.24
C SER A 3 -59.55 18.71 -9.32
N SER A 4 -58.30 19.08 -9.00
CA SER A 4 -57.12 18.81 -9.83
C SER A 4 -55.98 18.31 -8.95
N HIS A 5 -55.61 17.04 -9.13
CA HIS A 5 -54.41 16.42 -8.58
C HIS A 5 -53.14 17.01 -9.23
N PRO A 6 -52.05 17.27 -8.47
CA PRO A 6 -50.73 17.44 -9.05
C PRO A 6 -50.01 16.08 -9.12
N GLY A 7 -49.37 15.84 -10.26
CA GLY A 7 -48.65 14.61 -10.59
C GLY A 7 -47.32 14.44 -9.88
N SER A 8 -46.94 13.18 -9.70
CA SER A 8 -45.64 12.73 -9.20
C SER A 8 -44.50 13.09 -10.18
N PRO A 9 -43.33 13.55 -9.69
CA PRO A 9 -42.16 13.69 -10.54
C PRO A 9 -41.53 12.32 -10.81
N SER A 10 -41.31 12.05 -12.09
CA SER A 10 -40.59 10.90 -12.62
C SER A 10 -39.12 10.93 -12.15
N ALA A 11 -38.67 9.85 -11.53
CA ALA A 11 -37.26 9.65 -11.17
C ALA A 11 -36.48 9.26 -12.43
N THR A 12 -35.80 10.22 -13.04
CA THR A 12 -34.91 9.99 -14.17
C THR A 12 -33.63 9.29 -13.71
N ALA A 13 -33.29 8.19 -14.39
CA ALA A 13 -32.11 7.38 -14.17
C ALA A 13 -30.80 8.15 -14.44
N THR A 14 -29.93 8.26 -13.44
CA THR A 14 -28.59 8.89 -13.55
C THR A 14 -27.43 7.89 -13.43
N SER A 15 -27.69 6.58 -13.46
CA SER A 15 -26.67 5.55 -13.18
C SER A 15 -25.92 5.02 -14.43
N SER A 16 -26.36 5.32 -15.65
CA SER A 16 -25.78 4.74 -16.87
C SER A 16 -24.62 5.54 -17.48
N SER A 17 -24.51 6.85 -17.21
CA SER A 17 -23.52 7.73 -17.83
C SER A 17 -22.12 7.62 -17.20
N SER A 18 -22.05 7.32 -15.90
CA SER A 18 -20.77 7.19 -15.17
C SER A 18 -20.03 5.92 -15.57
N ALA A 19 -20.73 4.78 -15.67
CA ALA A 19 -20.13 3.49 -16.04
C ALA A 19 -19.56 3.49 -17.47
N SER A 20 -20.25 4.11 -18.44
CA SER A 20 -19.74 4.26 -19.81
C SER A 20 -18.49 5.15 -19.86
N SER A 21 -18.43 6.18 -19.01
CA SER A 21 -17.29 7.10 -18.96
C SER A 21 -16.01 6.42 -18.44
N PHE A 22 -16.11 5.58 -17.41
CA PHE A 22 -14.95 4.84 -16.87
C PHE A 22 -14.42 3.79 -17.86
N SER A 23 -15.32 3.05 -18.51
CA SER A 23 -14.94 2.11 -19.57
C SER A 23 -14.15 2.80 -20.69
N SER A 24 -14.58 3.99 -21.15
CA SER A 24 -13.85 4.74 -22.19
C SER A 24 -12.44 5.16 -21.77
N LYS A 25 -12.26 5.55 -20.49
CA LYS A 25 -10.96 5.93 -19.94
C LYS A 25 -10.03 4.73 -19.78
N ALA A 26 -10.55 3.60 -19.33
CA ALA A 26 -9.81 2.34 -19.27
C ALA A 26 -9.25 1.96 -20.65
N HIS A 27 -10.07 2.04 -21.70
CA HIS A 27 -9.63 1.77 -23.07
C HIS A 27 -8.54 2.74 -23.53
N SER A 28 -8.70 4.06 -23.29
CA SER A 28 -7.66 5.04 -23.63
C SER A 28 -6.34 4.79 -22.87
N CYS A 29 -6.41 4.42 -21.59
CA CYS A 29 -5.24 4.08 -20.78
C CYS A 29 -4.52 2.84 -21.29
N ILE A 30 -5.26 1.77 -21.64
CA ILE A 30 -4.72 0.54 -22.22
C ILE A 30 -4.08 0.83 -23.58
N GLN A 31 -4.73 1.65 -24.42
CA GLN A 31 -4.18 2.06 -25.71
C GLN A 31 -2.87 2.86 -25.54
N ALA A 32 -2.82 3.82 -24.62
CA ALA A 32 -1.60 4.56 -24.31
C ALA A 32 -0.48 3.65 -23.76
N LEU A 33 -0.84 2.59 -23.02
CA LEU A 33 0.12 1.62 -22.52
C LEU A 33 0.71 0.76 -23.66
N SER A 34 -0.09 0.48 -24.70
CA SER A 34 0.35 -0.36 -25.83
C SER A 34 1.47 0.26 -26.65
N SER A 35 1.66 1.58 -26.62
CA SER A 35 2.82 2.23 -27.26
C SER A 35 4.11 2.13 -26.43
N ILE A 36 4.02 1.70 -25.17
CA ILE A 36 5.16 1.59 -24.24
C ILE A 36 5.59 0.12 -24.11
N LEU A 37 4.64 -0.80 -24.09
CA LEU A 37 4.91 -2.23 -23.93
C LEU A 37 5.14 -2.91 -25.27
N SER A 38 5.94 -3.99 -25.27
CA SER A 38 6.21 -4.75 -26.48
C SER A 38 4.97 -5.52 -26.96
N THR A 39 4.19 -6.07 -26.02
CA THR A 39 2.95 -6.79 -26.33
C THR A 39 1.92 -6.56 -25.23
N VAL A 40 0.69 -6.18 -25.61
CA VAL A 40 -0.47 -6.14 -24.72
C VAL A 40 -1.44 -7.25 -25.15
N PRO A 41 -1.72 -8.26 -24.31
CA PRO A 41 -2.67 -9.33 -24.63
C PRO A 41 -4.07 -8.79 -24.91
N SER A 42 -4.79 -9.38 -25.87
CA SER A 42 -6.18 -9.01 -26.18
C SER A 42 -7.16 -9.28 -25.04
N SER A 43 -6.78 -10.10 -24.06
CA SER A 43 -7.52 -10.31 -22.81
C SER A 43 -7.59 -9.07 -21.91
N VAL A 44 -6.71 -8.09 -22.13
CA VAL A 44 -6.67 -6.83 -21.36
C VAL A 44 -7.60 -5.80 -22.01
N SER A 45 -8.86 -5.82 -21.59
CA SER A 45 -9.92 -4.93 -22.12
C SER A 45 -10.54 -4.00 -21.06
N SER A 46 -10.15 -4.16 -19.80
CA SER A 46 -10.68 -3.41 -18.65
C SER A 46 -9.60 -3.11 -17.59
N SER A 47 -9.86 -2.14 -16.72
CA SER A 47 -8.97 -1.77 -15.61
C SER A 47 -8.68 -2.95 -14.67
N SER A 48 -9.70 -3.74 -14.30
CA SER A 48 -9.55 -4.97 -13.53
C SER A 48 -8.67 -6.03 -14.22
N SER A 49 -8.88 -6.27 -15.53
CA SER A 49 -8.04 -7.21 -16.29
C SER A 49 -6.57 -6.75 -16.34
N LEU A 50 -6.34 -5.44 -16.48
CA LEU A 50 -5.00 -4.84 -16.48
C LEU A 50 -4.29 -5.00 -15.13
N LEU A 51 -5.03 -4.85 -14.02
CA LEU A 51 -4.48 -5.00 -12.66
C LEU A 51 -3.94 -6.41 -12.39
N HIS A 52 -4.60 -7.43 -12.95
CA HIS A 52 -4.31 -8.84 -12.66
C HIS A 52 -3.52 -9.55 -13.75
N ASP A 53 -3.36 -8.96 -14.95
CA ASP A 53 -2.64 -9.59 -16.05
C ASP A 53 -1.14 -9.77 -15.72
N PRO A 54 -0.63 -11.01 -15.62
CA PRO A 54 0.74 -11.28 -15.20
C PRO A 54 1.77 -10.87 -16.26
N THR A 55 1.43 -10.91 -17.55
CA THR A 55 2.34 -10.61 -18.65
C THR A 55 2.60 -9.11 -18.75
N VAL A 56 1.54 -8.29 -18.72
CA VAL A 56 1.65 -6.83 -18.68
C VAL A 56 2.36 -6.40 -17.40
N SER A 57 1.97 -6.97 -16.27
CA SER A 57 2.61 -6.66 -14.99
C SER A 57 4.10 -6.94 -15.00
N SER A 58 4.52 -8.10 -15.52
CA SER A 58 5.95 -8.45 -15.62
C SER A 58 6.71 -7.49 -16.53
N GLN A 59 6.14 -7.08 -17.66
CA GLN A 59 6.78 -6.11 -18.57
C GLN A 59 6.94 -4.74 -17.89
N ILE A 60 5.90 -4.24 -17.22
CA ILE A 60 5.95 -2.98 -16.47
C ILE A 60 7.01 -3.07 -15.36
N SER A 61 7.00 -4.15 -14.58
CA SER A 61 7.99 -4.38 -13.52
C SER A 61 9.42 -4.37 -14.05
N THR A 62 9.69 -5.00 -15.21
CA THR A 62 11.00 -5.00 -15.87
C THR A 62 11.41 -3.60 -16.31
N LEU A 63 10.52 -2.86 -16.99
CA LEU A 63 10.80 -1.49 -17.43
C LEU A 63 11.04 -0.53 -16.26
N LEU A 64 10.30 -0.68 -15.16
CA LEU A 64 10.54 0.09 -13.94
C LEU A 64 11.90 -0.26 -13.32
N ARG A 65 12.37 -1.50 -13.44
CA ARG A 65 13.66 -1.98 -12.90
C ARG A 65 14.88 -1.62 -13.75
N ASP A 66 14.70 -1.17 -14.99
CA ASP A 66 15.78 -0.74 -15.88
C ASP A 66 16.67 0.34 -15.21
N PRO A 67 18.02 0.24 -15.25
CA PRO A 67 18.94 1.22 -14.67
C PRO A 67 18.71 2.70 -15.02
N ASP A 68 18.06 2.98 -16.15
CA ASP A 68 17.78 4.34 -16.64
C ASP A 68 16.30 4.74 -16.50
N SER A 69 15.50 3.91 -15.83
CA SER A 69 14.13 4.27 -15.46
C SER A 69 14.08 5.34 -14.36
N GLY A 70 12.92 6.01 -14.29
CA GLY A 70 12.61 6.97 -13.24
C GLY A 70 12.95 8.43 -13.57
N SER A 71 13.57 8.72 -14.72
CA SER A 71 13.78 10.08 -15.20
C SER A 71 12.46 10.79 -15.57
N GLY A 72 12.48 12.12 -15.67
CA GLY A 72 11.27 12.92 -15.95
C GLY A 72 10.70 12.74 -17.37
N ASP A 73 11.52 12.28 -18.30
CA ASP A 73 11.17 11.95 -19.69
C ASP A 73 10.77 10.47 -19.87
N ASN A 74 10.74 9.68 -18.80
CA ASN A 74 10.35 8.28 -18.87
C ASN A 74 8.84 8.13 -19.17
N ASN A 75 8.52 7.59 -20.35
CA ASN A 75 7.13 7.42 -20.83
C ASN A 75 6.27 6.57 -19.88
N LEU A 76 6.85 5.53 -19.26
CA LEU A 76 6.12 4.70 -18.30
C LEU A 76 5.80 5.46 -17.00
N CYS A 77 6.74 6.29 -16.52
CA CYS A 77 6.48 7.14 -15.36
C CYS A 77 5.37 8.15 -15.65
N ARG A 78 5.38 8.75 -16.84
CA ARG A 78 4.32 9.64 -17.31
C ARG A 78 2.97 8.91 -17.39
N TRP A 79 2.95 7.71 -17.98
CA TRP A 79 1.73 6.91 -18.06
C TRP A 79 1.17 6.57 -16.67
N LEU A 80 2.01 6.17 -15.71
CA LEU A 80 1.58 5.92 -14.33
C LEU A 80 1.02 7.17 -13.65
N TYR A 81 1.68 8.32 -13.84
CA TYR A 81 1.23 9.61 -13.33
C TYR A 81 -0.15 10.00 -13.89
N ASP A 82 -0.31 9.95 -15.21
CA ASP A 82 -1.56 10.32 -15.90
C ASP A 82 -2.69 9.33 -15.54
N THR A 83 -2.38 8.03 -15.44
CA THR A 83 -3.34 6.99 -15.07
C THR A 83 -3.85 7.17 -13.64
N PHE A 84 -3.00 7.60 -12.70
CA PHE A 84 -3.42 7.84 -11.31
C PHE A 84 -4.37 9.05 -11.17
N HIS A 85 -4.25 10.03 -12.07
CA HIS A 85 -5.15 11.18 -12.11
C HIS A 85 -6.51 10.86 -12.75
N SER A 86 -6.68 9.67 -13.31
CA SER A 86 -7.99 9.19 -13.76
C SER A 86 -8.99 9.19 -12.59
N PRO A 87 -10.26 9.58 -12.81
CA PRO A 87 -11.30 9.44 -11.80
C PRO A 87 -11.71 7.98 -11.56
N ASP A 88 -11.31 7.04 -12.43
CA ASP A 88 -11.60 5.62 -12.29
C ASP A 88 -10.80 5.01 -11.11
N PRO A 89 -11.46 4.50 -10.05
CA PRO A 89 -10.78 3.90 -8.91
C PRO A 89 -9.99 2.64 -9.27
N GLU A 90 -10.40 1.85 -10.27
CA GLU A 90 -9.65 0.65 -10.68
C GLU A 90 -8.33 1.01 -11.36
N LEU A 91 -8.30 2.07 -12.18
CA LEU A 91 -7.05 2.57 -12.76
C LEU A 91 -6.08 3.08 -11.69
N LYS A 92 -6.59 3.68 -10.60
CA LYS A 92 -5.74 4.01 -9.44
C LYS A 92 -5.15 2.76 -8.79
N LEU A 93 -5.92 1.67 -8.68
CA LEU A 93 -5.39 0.39 -8.18
C LEU A 93 -4.28 -0.16 -9.09
N VAL A 94 -4.41 -0.03 -10.41
CA VAL A 94 -3.36 -0.42 -11.36
C VAL A 94 -2.05 0.32 -11.07
N VAL A 95 -2.11 1.63 -10.77
CA VAL A 95 -0.90 2.39 -10.39
C VAL A 95 -0.39 1.94 -9.01
N LEU A 96 -1.29 1.77 -8.04
CA LEU A 96 -0.92 1.36 -6.68
C LEU A 96 -0.22 -0.01 -6.67
N ARG A 97 -0.60 -0.92 -7.57
CA ARG A 97 0.08 -2.21 -7.76
C ARG A 97 1.61 -2.07 -7.87
N PHE A 98 2.09 -1.00 -8.51
CA PHE A 98 3.50 -0.79 -8.78
C PHE A 98 4.21 0.13 -7.76
N VAL A 99 3.53 0.66 -6.72
CA VAL A 99 4.25 1.48 -5.72
C VAL A 99 5.35 0.72 -4.98
N PRO A 100 5.25 -0.60 -4.69
CA PRO A 100 6.38 -1.35 -4.14
C PRO A 100 7.66 -1.21 -4.98
N ILE A 101 7.53 -1.26 -6.31
CA ILE A 101 8.67 -1.12 -7.23
C ILE A 101 9.14 0.33 -7.30
N VAL A 102 8.21 1.27 -7.49
CA VAL A 102 8.55 2.70 -7.58
C VAL A 102 9.26 3.17 -6.31
N ALA A 103 8.70 2.87 -5.13
CA ALA A 103 9.31 3.20 -3.84
C ALA A 103 10.63 2.44 -3.63
N GLY A 104 10.63 1.14 -3.91
CA GLY A 104 11.79 0.24 -3.87
C GLY A 104 13.00 0.82 -4.56
N ILE A 105 12.84 1.07 -5.86
CA ILE A 105 13.90 1.55 -6.74
C ILE A 105 14.27 2.99 -6.41
N TYR A 106 13.28 3.85 -6.16
CA TYR A 106 13.54 5.24 -5.79
C TYR A 106 14.49 5.32 -4.59
N LEU A 107 14.16 4.60 -3.51
CA LEU A 107 14.98 4.57 -2.29
C LEU A 107 16.36 3.95 -2.52
N SER A 108 16.45 2.88 -3.33
CA SER A 108 17.74 2.29 -3.68
C SER A 108 18.62 3.22 -4.52
N ARG A 109 18.05 4.00 -5.43
CA ARG A 109 18.82 4.81 -6.40
C ARG A 109 19.13 6.22 -5.92
N ILE A 110 18.50 6.69 -4.86
CA ILE A 110 18.65 8.09 -4.43
C ILE A 110 20.08 8.49 -4.09
N ALA A 111 20.89 7.53 -3.62
CA ALA A 111 22.30 7.73 -3.34
C ALA A 111 23.17 7.87 -4.61
N LEU A 112 22.67 7.44 -5.77
CA LEU A 112 23.41 7.42 -7.04
C LEU A 112 23.45 8.77 -7.75
N ARG A 113 22.76 9.80 -7.23
CA ARG A 113 22.68 11.16 -7.81
C ARG A 113 22.20 11.20 -9.27
N LYS A 114 21.50 10.16 -9.74
CA LYS A 114 20.75 10.18 -11.00
C LYS A 114 19.44 10.95 -10.82
N SER A 115 18.94 11.55 -11.91
CA SER A 115 17.60 12.14 -11.91
C SER A 115 16.55 11.05 -11.75
N LEU A 116 15.68 11.18 -10.76
CA LEU A 116 14.56 10.27 -10.50
C LEU A 116 13.22 11.00 -10.60
N ALA A 117 13.17 12.14 -11.30
CA ALA A 117 12.04 13.06 -11.34
C ALA A 117 10.70 12.42 -11.74
N GLY A 118 10.72 11.38 -12.58
CA GLY A 118 9.52 10.62 -12.95
C GLY A 118 8.96 9.83 -11.77
N PHE A 119 9.82 9.12 -11.01
CA PHE A 119 9.40 8.48 -9.76
C PHE A 119 8.98 9.50 -8.71
N GLU A 120 9.68 10.64 -8.65
CA GLU A 120 9.32 11.70 -7.72
C GLU A 120 7.92 12.27 -7.99
N ALA A 121 7.59 12.48 -9.27
CA ALA A 121 6.28 12.95 -9.69
C ALA A 121 5.15 11.98 -9.29
N ILE A 122 5.35 10.67 -9.48
CA ILE A 122 4.37 9.65 -9.07
C ILE A 122 4.18 9.68 -7.55
N LEU A 123 5.27 9.62 -6.78
CA LEU A 123 5.20 9.61 -5.31
C LEU A 123 4.56 10.89 -4.76
N LEU A 124 4.86 12.05 -5.36
CA LEU A 124 4.23 13.33 -5.01
C LEU A 124 2.73 13.34 -5.38
N ALA A 125 2.33 12.74 -6.50
CA ALA A 125 0.91 12.62 -6.87
C ALA A 125 0.13 11.77 -5.86
N LEU A 126 0.68 10.62 -5.46
CA LEU A 126 0.09 9.78 -4.42
C LEU A 126 -0.03 10.53 -3.08
N TYR A 127 1.02 11.26 -2.71
CA TYR A 127 1.04 12.07 -1.49
C TYR A 127 0.02 13.22 -1.53
N ALA A 128 -0.10 13.93 -2.65
CA ALA A 128 -1.05 15.02 -2.83
C ALA A 128 -2.50 14.52 -2.80
N HIS A 129 -2.76 13.33 -3.37
CA HIS A 129 -4.06 12.67 -3.29
C HIS A 129 -4.46 12.40 -1.85
N GLU A 130 -3.56 11.79 -1.07
CA GLU A 130 -3.82 11.52 0.35
C GLU A 130 -3.94 12.82 1.17
N THR A 131 -3.11 13.82 0.89
CA THR A 131 -3.16 15.12 1.57
C THR A 131 -4.52 15.80 1.38
N THR A 132 -5.04 15.75 0.15
CA THR A 132 -6.37 16.28 -0.18
C THR A 132 -7.47 15.47 0.50
N ALA A 133 -7.35 14.13 0.51
CA ALA A 133 -8.32 13.25 1.15
C ALA A 133 -8.40 13.45 2.68
N ARG A 134 -7.29 13.82 3.33
CA ARG A 134 -7.24 14.11 4.77
C ARG A 134 -7.78 15.49 5.13
N ASP A 135 -7.88 16.42 4.19
CA ASP A 135 -8.41 17.77 4.42
C ASP A 135 -7.84 18.47 5.68
N GLY A 136 -6.51 18.39 5.84
CA GLY A 136 -5.81 18.95 6.99
C GLY A 136 -6.01 18.21 8.32
N GLN A 137 -6.72 17.08 8.35
CA GLN A 137 -6.96 16.28 9.55
C GLN A 137 -5.89 15.19 9.76
N PRO A 138 -5.50 14.91 11.02
CA PRO A 138 -4.66 13.77 11.34
C PRO A 138 -5.47 12.48 11.29
N ILE A 139 -4.80 11.35 11.02
CA ILE A 139 -5.41 10.03 11.23
C ILE A 139 -5.32 9.71 12.71
N SER A 140 -6.46 9.62 13.36
CA SER A 140 -6.59 9.30 14.78
C SER A 140 -7.47 8.08 14.99
N VAL A 141 -7.27 7.39 16.11
CA VAL A 141 -8.07 6.25 16.56
C VAL A 141 -8.48 6.47 18.01
N ASN A 142 -9.70 6.05 18.33
CA ASN A 142 -10.14 5.98 19.72
C ASN A 142 -9.60 4.70 20.34
N VAL A 143 -8.74 4.82 21.35
CA VAL A 143 -8.20 3.70 22.11
C VAL A 143 -9.33 3.13 22.97
N PRO A 144 -9.69 1.85 22.81
CA PRO A 144 -10.75 1.25 23.61
C PRO A 144 -10.40 1.29 25.11
N ASP A 145 -11.37 1.72 25.92
CA ASP A 145 -11.28 1.77 27.38
C ASP A 145 -12.22 0.71 27.97
N LEU A 146 -11.66 -0.26 28.71
CA LEU A 146 -12.43 -1.35 29.33
C LEU A 146 -13.35 -0.86 30.47
N THR A 147 -13.15 0.37 30.96
CA THR A 147 -14.06 1.01 31.93
C THR A 147 -15.35 1.51 31.28
N GLN A 148 -15.39 1.61 29.95
CA GLN A 148 -16.57 1.98 29.18
C GLN A 148 -17.21 0.72 28.57
N PRO A 149 -18.55 0.64 28.53
CA PRO A 149 -19.22 -0.44 27.81
C PRO A 149 -18.88 -0.36 26.32
N SER A 150 -18.77 -1.52 25.69
CA SER A 150 -18.49 -1.65 24.25
C SER A 150 -19.35 -2.77 23.67
N ILE A 151 -19.29 -2.93 22.35
CA ILE A 151 -20.02 -4.01 21.64
C ILE A 151 -19.68 -5.40 22.20
N TYR A 152 -18.47 -5.60 22.73
CA TYR A 152 -17.99 -6.90 23.20
C TYR A 152 -17.97 -7.08 24.72
N HIS A 153 -18.25 -6.02 25.50
CA HIS A 153 -18.08 -6.04 26.94
C HIS A 153 -18.98 -5.03 27.65
N GLU A 154 -19.61 -5.46 28.74
CA GLU A 154 -20.38 -4.60 29.63
C GLU A 154 -19.53 -4.14 30.82
N ALA A 155 -19.39 -2.81 30.99
CA ALA A 155 -18.62 -2.27 32.09
C ALA A 155 -19.41 -2.31 33.41
N LYS A 156 -18.78 -2.81 34.47
CA LYS A 156 -19.32 -2.68 35.83
C LYS A 156 -19.32 -1.21 36.22
N SER A 157 -20.40 -0.73 36.85
CA SER A 157 -20.52 0.65 37.33
C SER A 157 -19.33 1.03 38.20
N SER A 158 -18.44 1.88 37.70
CA SER A 158 -17.33 2.44 38.47
C SER A 158 -17.40 3.97 38.48
N VAL A 159 -16.89 4.55 39.57
CA VAL A 159 -16.99 5.96 39.93
C VAL A 159 -16.50 6.85 38.77
N LYS A 160 -17.33 7.82 38.36
CA LYS A 160 -16.99 8.83 37.34
C LYS A 160 -15.68 9.53 37.70
N THR A 161 -14.59 9.07 37.12
CA THR A 161 -13.30 9.75 37.18
C THR A 161 -13.21 10.58 35.90
N GLN A 162 -13.32 11.91 36.02
CA GLN A 162 -13.29 12.89 34.92
C GLN A 162 -11.93 12.94 34.16
N ALA A 163 -11.04 11.97 34.35
CA ALA A 163 -9.68 11.96 33.81
C ALA A 163 -9.53 11.25 32.46
N THR A 164 -10.59 10.65 31.89
CA THR A 164 -10.52 9.78 30.70
C THR A 164 -10.95 10.43 29.37
N GLU A 165 -11.00 11.77 29.29
CA GLU A 165 -11.34 12.47 28.03
C GLU A 165 -10.29 12.33 26.91
N LEU A 166 -9.13 11.71 27.16
CA LEU A 166 -8.02 11.58 26.21
C LEU A 166 -7.87 10.15 25.64
N ASN A 167 -8.96 9.57 25.13
CA ASN A 167 -8.88 8.27 24.45
C ASN A 167 -8.44 8.37 22.97
N LEU A 168 -8.21 9.58 22.43
CA LEU A 168 -7.83 9.76 21.04
C LEU A 168 -6.30 9.67 20.83
N ALA A 169 -5.84 8.62 20.15
CA ALA A 169 -4.45 8.46 19.74
C ALA A 169 -4.24 8.86 18.28
N VAL A 170 -3.25 9.71 18.01
CA VAL A 170 -2.87 10.10 16.63
C VAL A 170 -1.93 9.03 16.05
N ILE A 171 -2.39 8.32 15.01
CA ILE A 171 -1.63 7.28 14.31
C ILE A 171 -0.71 7.88 13.26
N SER A 172 -1.20 8.89 12.54
CA SER A 172 -0.48 9.53 11.44
C SER A 172 -0.76 11.04 11.53
N PRO A 173 0.27 11.89 11.63
CA PRO A 173 0.06 13.34 11.72
C PRO A 173 -0.57 13.89 10.45
N THR A 174 -1.04 15.13 10.55
CA THR A 174 -1.54 15.92 9.42
C THR A 174 -0.51 15.96 8.29
N LEU A 175 -1.00 16.06 7.05
CA LEU A 175 -0.15 16.18 5.87
C LEU A 175 -0.16 17.62 5.37
N GLU A 176 1.03 18.17 5.15
CA GLU A 176 1.20 19.48 4.54
C GLU A 176 1.35 19.29 3.01
N PRO A 177 0.74 20.12 2.16
CA PRO A 177 0.97 20.04 0.72
C PRO A 177 2.43 20.30 0.34
N HIS A 178 3.01 19.45 -0.51
CA HIS A 178 4.38 19.58 -0.98
C HIS A 178 4.44 19.48 -2.51
N GLY A 179 5.11 20.45 -3.15
CA GLY A 179 5.30 20.45 -4.62
C GLY A 179 6.62 19.84 -5.09
N THR A 180 7.56 19.54 -4.19
CA THR A 180 8.90 19.02 -4.55
C THR A 180 9.39 18.01 -3.53
N MET A 181 10.21 17.04 -3.96
CA MET A 181 10.73 16.00 -3.08
C MET A 181 12.07 16.38 -2.44
N ARG A 182 12.01 16.87 -1.20
CA ARG A 182 13.18 17.26 -0.40
C ARG A 182 13.67 16.11 0.50
N SER A 183 14.98 16.06 0.77
CA SER A 183 15.59 14.97 1.57
C SER A 183 14.93 14.73 2.93
N SER A 184 14.55 15.81 3.64
CA SER A 184 13.90 15.74 4.95
C SER A 184 12.47 15.21 4.93
N ARG A 185 11.81 15.20 3.76
CA ARG A 185 10.40 14.80 3.61
C ARG A 185 10.23 13.48 2.85
N ARG A 186 11.27 13.00 2.15
CA ARG A 186 11.24 11.77 1.35
C ARG A 186 10.65 10.58 2.07
N ALA A 187 11.13 10.30 3.28
CA ALA A 187 10.64 9.18 4.08
C ALA A 187 9.13 9.26 4.34
N ARG A 188 8.63 10.47 4.64
CA ARG A 188 7.20 10.69 4.87
C ARG A 188 6.38 10.58 3.59
N ILE A 189 6.86 11.13 2.47
CA ILE A 189 6.17 11.04 1.16
C ILE A 189 6.07 9.58 0.72
N VAL A 190 7.19 8.84 0.75
CA VAL A 190 7.21 7.42 0.38
C VAL A 190 6.40 6.59 1.38
N GLY A 191 6.49 6.90 2.68
CA GLY A 191 5.69 6.25 3.72
C GLY A 191 4.19 6.40 3.48
N VAL A 192 3.72 7.59 3.10
CA VAL A 192 2.31 7.83 2.75
C VAL A 192 1.90 7.07 1.48
N ALA A 193 2.76 6.99 0.47
CA ALA A 193 2.49 6.15 -0.70
C ALA A 193 2.31 4.66 -0.32
N LEU A 194 3.13 4.16 0.62
CA LEU A 194 2.99 2.82 1.17
C LEU A 194 1.74 2.67 2.06
N GLU A 195 1.35 3.69 2.82
CA GLU A 195 0.06 3.72 3.55
C GLU A 195 -1.13 3.59 2.58
N LEU A 196 -1.09 4.32 1.46
CA LEU A 196 -2.12 4.26 0.43
C LEU A 196 -2.18 2.88 -0.24
N TYR A 197 -1.02 2.29 -0.56
CA TYR A 197 -0.93 0.90 -1.01
C TYR A 197 -1.53 -0.07 0.02
N TYR A 198 -1.14 0.07 1.29
CA TYR A 198 -1.65 -0.76 2.39
C TYR A 198 -3.18 -0.67 2.52
N SER A 199 -3.77 0.52 2.34
CA SER A 199 -5.24 0.70 2.38
C SER A 199 -5.99 -0.13 1.34
N LYS A 200 -5.32 -0.55 0.26
CA LYS A 200 -5.86 -1.37 -0.83
C LYS A 200 -5.21 -2.75 -0.93
N ILE A 201 -4.43 -3.17 0.07
CA ILE A 201 -3.59 -4.37 0.02
C ILE A 201 -4.38 -5.67 -0.22
N SER A 202 -5.63 -5.75 0.24
CA SER A 202 -6.50 -6.91 0.01
C SER A 202 -6.81 -7.12 -1.47
N GLN A 203 -6.87 -6.04 -2.25
CA GLN A 203 -7.12 -6.05 -3.70
C GLN A 203 -5.82 -6.21 -4.51
N MET A 204 -4.66 -6.10 -3.85
CA MET A 204 -3.37 -6.19 -4.54
C MET A 204 -3.00 -7.66 -4.85
N PRO A 205 -2.58 -7.95 -6.09
CA PRO A 205 -2.16 -9.28 -6.48
C PRO A 205 -0.89 -9.73 -5.75
N VAL A 206 -0.73 -11.05 -5.61
CA VAL A 206 0.38 -11.66 -4.85
C VAL A 206 1.76 -11.22 -5.39
N SER A 207 1.90 -11.04 -6.70
CA SER A 207 3.15 -10.58 -7.31
C SER A 207 3.60 -9.20 -6.82
N SER A 208 2.68 -8.25 -6.67
CA SER A 208 2.98 -6.92 -6.12
C SER A 208 3.48 -7.00 -4.67
N LYS A 209 2.89 -7.90 -3.87
CA LYS A 209 3.29 -8.15 -2.48
C LYS A 209 4.67 -8.82 -2.38
N LEU A 210 4.97 -9.75 -3.30
CA LEU A 210 6.29 -10.38 -3.40
C LEU A 210 7.38 -9.35 -3.74
N GLU A 211 7.11 -8.46 -4.69
CA GLU A 211 8.02 -7.35 -5.03
C GLU A 211 8.25 -6.44 -3.83
N PHE A 212 7.23 -6.19 -3.02
CA PHE A 212 7.40 -5.45 -1.77
C PHE A 212 8.32 -6.15 -0.76
N CYS A 213 8.12 -7.44 -0.52
CA CYS A 213 8.97 -8.23 0.38
C CYS A 213 10.44 -8.22 -0.10
N GLU A 214 10.66 -8.37 -1.40
CA GLU A 214 12.00 -8.28 -2.02
C GLU A 214 12.68 -6.94 -1.70
N PHE A 215 11.99 -5.81 -1.87
CA PHE A 215 12.58 -4.51 -1.57
C PHE A 215 12.85 -4.31 -0.07
N CYS A 216 12.01 -4.84 0.82
CA CYS A 216 12.29 -4.80 2.24
C CYS A 216 13.60 -5.52 2.60
N ASP A 217 13.84 -6.68 1.99
CA ASP A 217 15.09 -7.44 2.16
C ASP A 217 16.30 -6.68 1.60
N ILE A 218 16.17 -6.09 0.40
CA ILE A 218 17.20 -5.23 -0.21
C ILE A 218 17.52 -4.03 0.68
N TRP A 219 16.51 -3.36 1.24
CA TRP A 219 16.70 -2.17 2.07
C TRP A 219 17.40 -2.50 3.40
N ALA A 220 17.14 -3.68 3.95
CA ALA A 220 17.74 -4.17 5.17
C ALA A 220 19.21 -4.60 4.96
N THR A 221 19.47 -5.41 3.94
CA THR A 221 20.77 -6.07 3.71
C THR A 221 21.74 -5.24 2.85
N GLY A 222 21.22 -4.34 2.01
CA GLY A 222 22.00 -3.63 0.99
C GLY A 222 22.44 -4.50 -0.19
N ILE A 223 21.91 -5.72 -0.33
CA ILE A 223 22.24 -6.68 -1.39
C ILE A 223 21.17 -6.62 -2.48
N GLN A 224 21.59 -6.41 -3.72
CA GLN A 224 20.75 -6.58 -4.91
C GLN A 224 21.05 -7.95 -5.53
N ASN A 225 20.03 -8.78 -5.76
CA ASN A 225 20.19 -10.05 -6.48
C ASN A 225 20.43 -9.77 -7.97
N LYS A 226 21.69 -9.61 -8.37
CA LYS A 226 22.08 -9.64 -9.80
C LYS A 226 22.16 -11.09 -10.28
N PRO A 227 21.63 -11.42 -11.47
CA PRO A 227 21.87 -12.74 -12.06
C PRO A 227 23.34 -12.85 -12.49
N SER A 228 24.04 -13.83 -11.89
CA SER A 228 25.30 -14.47 -12.30
C SER A 228 26.54 -13.60 -12.62
N SER A 229 27.64 -13.90 -11.92
CA SER A 229 29.06 -13.69 -12.27
C SER A 229 29.83 -12.43 -11.80
N SER A 230 29.29 -11.59 -10.92
CA SER A 230 30.12 -10.59 -10.23
C SER A 230 29.72 -10.46 -8.77
N SER A 231 30.73 -10.35 -7.91
CA SER A 231 30.65 -10.17 -6.47
C SER A 231 29.47 -9.26 -6.06
N SER A 232 28.75 -9.65 -5.01
CA SER A 232 27.68 -8.85 -4.41
C SER A 232 28.20 -7.43 -4.13
N SER A 233 27.88 -6.49 -5.02
CA SER A 233 28.23 -5.09 -4.83
C SER A 233 27.37 -4.57 -3.69
N LYS A 234 27.92 -4.54 -2.46
CA LYS A 234 27.25 -3.97 -1.29
C LYS A 234 26.92 -2.51 -1.61
N GLN A 235 25.66 -2.23 -1.88
CA GLN A 235 25.22 -0.85 -2.03
C GLN A 235 25.10 -0.23 -0.64
N LYS A 236 25.28 1.10 -0.56
CA LYS A 236 25.12 1.82 0.70
C LYS A 236 23.70 1.58 1.23
N THR A 237 23.61 1.04 2.45
CA THR A 237 22.35 0.67 3.09
C THR A 237 21.47 1.91 3.27
N ILE A 238 20.16 1.74 3.04
CA ILE A 238 19.19 2.83 3.08
C ILE A 238 18.84 3.12 4.55
N LEU A 239 18.63 4.40 4.89
CA LEU A 239 18.07 4.80 6.17
C LEU A 239 16.57 4.47 6.17
N LEU A 240 16.12 3.71 7.16
CA LEU A 240 14.73 3.30 7.32
C LEU A 240 14.12 4.00 8.55
N PRO A 241 13.85 5.31 8.47
CA PRO A 241 13.21 6.02 9.56
C PRO A 241 11.79 5.49 9.79
N TRP A 242 11.24 5.77 10.97
CA TRP A 242 9.98 5.20 11.43
C TRP A 242 8.80 5.46 10.47
N GLU A 243 8.76 6.61 9.80
CA GLU A 243 7.72 6.98 8.83
C GLU A 243 7.66 6.03 7.62
N LEU A 244 8.78 5.40 7.28
CA LEU A 244 8.87 4.41 6.22
C LEU A 244 8.70 2.99 6.77
N LEU A 245 9.28 2.71 7.94
CA LEU A 245 9.23 1.40 8.54
C LEU A 245 7.82 1.01 9.00
N GLN A 246 7.06 1.94 9.59
CA GLN A 246 5.71 1.69 10.09
C GLN A 246 4.75 1.12 9.02
N PRO A 247 4.54 1.76 7.86
CA PRO A 247 3.69 1.17 6.81
C PRO A 247 4.31 -0.11 6.25
N SER A 248 5.64 -0.23 6.20
CA SER A 248 6.30 -1.44 5.72
C SER A 248 5.98 -2.66 6.59
N LEU A 249 6.01 -2.51 7.92
CA LEU A 249 5.65 -3.57 8.85
C LEU A 249 4.16 -3.94 8.78
N ARG A 250 3.27 -3.00 8.47
CA ARG A 250 1.85 -3.29 8.24
C ARG A 250 1.64 -4.13 6.99
N ILE A 251 2.34 -3.80 5.90
CA ILE A 251 2.31 -4.56 4.66
C ILE A 251 2.88 -5.97 4.90
N LEU A 252 4.04 -6.09 5.55
CA LEU A 252 4.61 -7.40 5.91
C LEU A 252 3.70 -8.21 6.83
N GLY A 253 3.05 -7.55 7.80
CA GLY A 253 2.04 -8.16 8.66
C GLY A 253 0.90 -8.79 7.86
N HIS A 254 0.37 -8.09 6.86
CA HIS A 254 -0.61 -8.66 5.93
C HIS A 254 -0.06 -9.82 5.12
N CYS A 255 1.19 -9.73 4.65
CA CYS A 255 1.84 -10.80 3.89
C CYS A 255 2.16 -12.05 4.74
N LEU A 256 2.32 -11.92 6.06
CA LEU A 256 2.55 -13.03 6.97
C LEU A 256 1.26 -13.64 7.50
N LEU A 257 0.30 -12.80 7.90
CA LEU A 257 -0.87 -13.19 8.70
C LEU A 257 -2.20 -13.04 7.95
N GLY A 258 -2.18 -12.48 6.73
CA GLY A 258 -3.38 -12.33 5.92
C GLY A 258 -3.90 -13.67 5.41
N ALA A 259 -5.21 -13.73 5.15
CA ALA A 259 -5.89 -14.91 4.59
C ALA A 259 -5.53 -15.13 3.10
N HIS A 260 -4.26 -15.44 2.80
CA HIS A 260 -3.80 -15.82 1.47
C HIS A 260 -3.14 -17.20 1.52
N LYS A 261 -3.27 -17.97 0.43
CA LYS A 261 -2.78 -19.35 0.36
C LYS A 261 -1.35 -19.46 -0.20
N SER A 262 -0.63 -18.34 -0.33
CA SER A 262 0.66 -18.33 -1.02
C SER A 262 1.81 -18.59 -0.06
N LYS A 263 2.28 -19.84 -0.03
CA LYS A 263 3.49 -20.23 0.72
C LYS A 263 4.70 -19.39 0.33
N LYS A 264 4.85 -19.09 -0.97
CA LYS A 264 5.94 -18.25 -1.48
C LYS A 264 5.89 -16.83 -0.90
N LEU A 265 4.70 -16.24 -0.78
CA LEU A 265 4.55 -14.91 -0.19
C LEU A 265 4.89 -14.91 1.30
N TYR A 266 4.41 -15.93 2.02
CA TYR A 266 4.73 -16.12 3.44
C TYR A 266 6.26 -16.22 3.66
N GLU A 267 6.94 -17.07 2.90
CA GLU A 267 8.39 -17.24 2.99
C GLU A 267 9.14 -15.94 2.69
N ALA A 268 8.77 -15.24 1.62
CA ALA A 268 9.37 -13.96 1.26
C ALA A 268 9.16 -12.90 2.36
N ALA A 269 7.96 -12.83 2.95
CA ALA A 269 7.67 -11.91 4.04
C ALA A 269 8.40 -12.25 5.34
N SER A 270 8.57 -13.55 5.63
CA SER A 270 9.36 -14.03 6.78
C SER A 270 10.82 -13.62 6.65
N ILE A 271 11.42 -13.83 5.47
CA ILE A 271 12.80 -13.41 5.18
C ILE A 271 12.92 -11.89 5.34
N ALA A 272 12.06 -11.12 4.68
CA ALA A 272 12.07 -9.66 4.76
C ALA A 272 11.94 -9.13 6.20
N THR A 273 11.06 -9.74 7.00
CA THR A 273 10.86 -9.35 8.41
C THR A 273 12.09 -9.67 9.26
N LYS A 274 12.75 -10.82 9.03
CA LYS A 274 14.01 -11.18 9.71
C LYS A 274 15.13 -10.22 9.34
N SER A 275 15.30 -9.92 8.06
CA SER A 275 16.30 -8.95 7.60
C SER A 275 16.08 -7.57 8.22
N LEU A 276 14.84 -7.08 8.29
CA LEU A 276 14.52 -5.82 8.96
C LEU A 276 14.77 -5.87 10.47
N TYR A 277 14.50 -7.00 11.14
CA TYR A 277 14.82 -7.19 12.56
C TYR A 277 16.33 -7.12 12.82
N GLU A 278 17.12 -7.87 12.05
CA GLU A 278 18.59 -7.85 12.13
C GLU A 278 19.14 -6.44 11.88
N ARG A 279 18.58 -5.74 10.89
CA ARG A 279 18.93 -4.34 10.63
C ARG A 279 18.57 -3.42 11.79
N SER A 280 17.40 -3.61 12.41
CA SER A 280 16.96 -2.80 13.54
C SER A 280 17.86 -3.00 14.77
N LEU A 281 18.36 -4.22 14.99
CA LEU A 281 19.36 -4.51 16.02
C LEU A 281 20.68 -3.80 15.73
N HIS A 282 21.14 -3.84 14.48
CA HIS A 282 22.36 -3.16 14.05
C HIS A 282 22.27 -1.63 14.23
N ASP A 283 21.12 -1.04 13.90
CA ASP A 283 20.90 0.40 14.00
C ASP A 283 20.53 0.85 15.44
N ILE A 284 20.33 -0.09 16.36
CA ILE A 284 19.96 0.14 17.78
C ILE A 284 18.68 1.00 17.88
N ASP A 285 17.72 0.79 16.98
CA ASP A 285 16.41 1.46 17.02
C ASP A 285 15.43 0.64 17.85
N ALA A 286 15.22 1.05 19.11
CA ALA A 286 14.36 0.34 20.05
C ALA A 286 12.91 0.16 19.54
N LYS A 287 12.37 1.16 18.82
CA LYS A 287 10.99 1.12 18.31
C LYS A 287 10.88 0.13 17.15
N ALA A 288 11.86 0.15 16.25
CA ALA A 288 11.96 -0.80 15.15
C ALA A 288 12.18 -2.24 15.65
N ILE A 289 13.08 -2.44 16.62
CA ILE A 289 13.35 -3.74 17.26
C ILE A 289 12.07 -4.30 17.88
N LEU A 290 11.34 -3.50 18.66
CA LEU A 290 10.10 -3.94 19.29
C LEU A 290 9.05 -4.36 18.26
N ALA A 291 8.85 -3.54 17.21
CA ALA A 291 7.84 -3.80 16.20
C ALA A 291 8.17 -5.03 15.34
N THR A 292 9.41 -5.16 14.89
CA THR A 292 9.87 -6.31 14.07
C THR A 292 9.91 -7.60 14.87
N SER A 293 10.42 -7.59 16.11
CA SER A 293 10.41 -8.77 16.99
C SER A 293 9.00 -9.24 17.35
N SER A 294 8.07 -8.30 17.57
CA SER A 294 6.66 -8.63 17.80
C SER A 294 6.05 -9.34 16.59
N LEU A 295 6.35 -8.88 15.38
CA LEU A 295 5.87 -9.51 14.16
C LEU A 295 6.46 -10.92 13.95
N LEU A 296 7.76 -11.12 14.22
CA LEU A 296 8.38 -12.45 14.20
C LEU A 296 7.79 -13.39 15.26
N ARG A 297 7.37 -12.86 16.41
CA ARG A 297 6.69 -13.64 17.44
C ARG A 297 5.29 -14.06 16.99
N LEU A 298 4.53 -13.15 16.38
CA LEU A 298 3.22 -13.45 15.81
C LEU A 298 3.32 -14.50 14.70
N GLU A 299 4.34 -14.41 13.84
CA GLU A 299 4.63 -15.44 12.83
C GLU A 299 4.79 -16.83 13.48
N LYS A 300 5.60 -16.95 14.53
CA LYS A 300 5.80 -18.21 15.25
C LYS A 300 4.51 -18.73 15.89
N MET A 301 3.69 -17.84 16.44
CA MET A 301 2.40 -18.19 17.05
C MET A 301 1.39 -18.68 16.01
N ALA A 302 1.35 -18.06 14.83
CA ALA A 302 0.45 -18.47 13.74
C ALA A 302 0.78 -19.87 13.18
N LEU A 303 2.03 -20.31 13.34
CA LEU A 303 2.47 -21.68 13.01
C LEU A 303 2.14 -22.72 14.09
N ASP A 304 1.78 -22.29 15.31
CA ASP A 304 1.44 -23.21 16.39
C ASP A 304 -0.01 -23.70 16.24
N PRO A 305 -0.23 -25.00 15.93
CA PRO A 305 -1.58 -25.54 15.74
C PRO A 305 -2.45 -25.45 17.00
N LYS A 306 -1.87 -25.27 18.20
CA LYS A 306 -2.62 -25.13 19.45
C LYS A 306 -3.23 -23.74 19.64
N LEU A 307 -2.71 -22.74 18.93
CA LEU A 307 -3.14 -21.34 19.02
C LEU A 307 -4.04 -20.91 17.85
N ASN A 308 -4.27 -21.79 16.90
CA ASN A 308 -5.07 -21.54 15.69
C ASN A 308 -6.58 -21.81 15.91
N VAL A 309 -7.09 -21.48 17.10
CA VAL A 309 -8.52 -21.53 17.40
C VAL A 309 -9.09 -20.14 17.19
N ASP A 310 -9.95 -19.97 16.19
CA ASP A 310 -10.70 -18.72 16.02
C ASP A 310 -11.85 -18.67 17.03
N HIS A 311 -11.64 -17.94 18.13
CA HIS A 311 -12.65 -17.75 19.16
C HIS A 311 -13.80 -16.81 18.75
N THR A 312 -13.75 -16.26 17.53
CA THR A 312 -14.79 -15.39 16.97
C THR A 312 -15.68 -16.10 15.95
N GLU A 313 -15.33 -17.32 15.54
CA GLU A 313 -16.24 -18.17 14.77
C GLU A 313 -17.39 -18.64 15.65
N ILE A 314 -18.58 -18.12 15.40
CA ILE A 314 -19.83 -18.65 15.97
C ILE A 314 -20.16 -19.90 15.15
N ASP A 315 -20.06 -21.07 15.77
CA ASP A 315 -20.46 -22.32 15.16
C ASP A 315 -21.96 -22.29 14.85
N MET A 316 -22.31 -22.08 13.57
CA MET A 316 -23.71 -22.02 13.12
C MET A 316 -24.43 -23.37 13.24
N SER A 317 -23.75 -24.45 13.63
CA SER A 317 -24.39 -25.74 13.91
C SER A 317 -25.20 -25.78 15.21
N LEU A 318 -25.07 -24.75 16.08
CA LEU A 318 -25.83 -24.59 17.32
C LEU A 318 -27.05 -23.65 17.19
N ALA A 319 -27.34 -23.16 15.99
CA ALA A 319 -28.51 -22.34 15.69
C ALA A 319 -29.55 -23.12 14.87
N LEU A 320 -30.07 -24.21 15.45
CA LEU A 320 -31.29 -24.92 15.00
C LEU A 320 -32.08 -25.39 16.22
#